data_AF-A0A2T2WBH5-F1
#
_entry.id   AF-A0A2T2WBH5-F1
#
_cell.length_a   1.000
_cell.length_b   1.000
_cell.length_c   1.000
_cell.angle_alpha   90.00
_cell.angle_beta   90.00
_cell.angle_gamma   90.00
#
_symmetry.space_group_name_H-M   'P 1'
#
loop_
_entity.id
_entity.type
_entity.pdbx_description
1 polymer ?
#
loop_
_entity_poly.entity_id
_entity_poly.type
_entity_poly.pdbx_seq_one_letter_code
_entity_poly.pdbx_strand_id
1 'polypeptide(L)'
;LETEILTIIWSKDGATVKEIHDHILADPDRDLTQASITTVLQRLAKKGWLQRETVQREGMGKLRQVYCWQPTVSQQDAKLLTAHQQLQNFLAIGSPDIVAAFADSLDAADLEKLDAIADRLRALRDAKQEDA
;
A
#
# COMPACT_ATOMS: atom_id res chain seq x y z
N LEU A 1 -9.25 6.66 -1.34
CA LEU A 1 -8.46 7.88 -1.02
C LEU A 1 -7.06 7.58 -0.49
N GLU A 2 -6.86 6.82 0.61
CA GLU A 2 -5.50 6.53 1.13
C GLU A 2 -4.57 5.88 0.08
N THR A 3 -5.01 4.79 -0.54
CA THR A 3 -4.26 4.08 -1.60
C THR A 3 -4.00 4.93 -2.85
N GLU A 4 -4.95 5.81 -3.17
CA GLU A 4 -4.89 6.71 -4.32
C GLU A 4 -3.81 7.78 -4.12
N ILE A 5 -3.79 8.41 -2.94
CA ILE A 5 -2.74 9.36 -2.56
C ILE A 5 -1.36 8.68 -2.54
N LEU A 6 -1.24 7.46 -2.01
CA LEU A 6 0.01 6.71 -2.06
C LEU A 6 0.46 6.42 -3.49
N THR A 7 -0.46 6.09 -4.39
CA THR A 7 -0.17 5.84 -5.81
C THR A 7 0.37 7.09 -6.50
N ILE A 8 -0.23 8.25 -6.24
CA ILE A 8 0.26 9.54 -6.76
C ILE A 8 1.68 9.82 -6.25
N ILE A 9 1.93 9.63 -4.95
CA ILE A 9 3.24 9.86 -4.34
C ILE A 9 4.29 8.90 -4.91
N TRP A 10 3.98 7.61 -5.05
CA TRP A 10 4.89 6.63 -5.67
C TRP A 10 5.18 6.95 -7.13
N SER A 11 4.18 7.40 -7.91
CA SER A 11 4.37 7.75 -9.32
C SER A 11 5.30 8.95 -9.54
N LYS A 12 5.40 9.84 -8.54
CA LYS A 12 6.17 11.09 -8.60
C LYS A 12 7.46 11.05 -7.79
N ASP A 13 7.75 9.92 -7.13
CA ASP A 13 8.84 9.78 -6.16
C ASP A 13 8.85 10.92 -5.12
N GLY A 14 7.66 11.17 -4.59
CA GLY A 14 7.37 12.26 -3.68
C GLY A 14 6.45 13.32 -4.28
N ALA A 15 5.51 13.83 -3.46
CA ALA A 15 4.61 14.89 -3.89
C ALA A 15 4.28 15.88 -2.77
N THR A 16 4.08 17.13 -3.16
CA THR A 16 3.55 18.18 -2.28
C THR A 16 2.03 18.08 -2.17
N VAL A 17 1.46 18.64 -1.11
CA VAL A 17 -0.01 18.69 -0.92
C VAL A 17 -0.70 19.34 -2.13
N LYS A 18 -0.07 20.36 -2.71
CA LYS A 18 -0.57 21.05 -3.90
C LYS A 18 -0.59 20.13 -5.12
N GLU A 19 0.50 19.41 -5.39
CA GLU A 19 0.57 18.48 -6.53
C GLU A 19 -0.44 17.34 -6.41
N ILE A 20 -0.70 16.85 -5.20
CA ILE A 20 -1.72 15.82 -4.94
C ILE A 20 -3.12 16.40 -5.17
N HIS A 21 -3.39 17.60 -4.66
CA HIS A 21 -4.67 18.28 -4.81
C HIS A 21 -4.97 18.60 -6.28
N ASP A 22 -4.00 19.13 -7.02
CA ASP A 22 -4.13 19.46 -8.44
C ASP A 22 -4.37 18.19 -9.28
N HIS A 23 -3.78 17.06 -8.90
CA HIS A 23 -4.02 15.78 -9.56
C HIS A 23 -5.43 15.23 -9.30
N ILE A 24 -5.93 15.38 -8.06
CA ILE A 24 -7.29 14.92 -7.69
C ILE A 24 -8.37 15.81 -8.33
N LEU A 25 -8.14 17.12 -8.43
CA LEU A 25 -9.04 18.06 -9.09
C LEU A 25 -9.08 17.92 -10.63
N ALA A 26 -8.20 17.12 -11.21
CA ALA A 26 -8.30 16.76 -12.63
C ALA A 26 -9.54 15.88 -12.90
N ASP A 27 -10.10 15.24 -11.86
CA ASP A 27 -11.38 14.54 -11.91
C ASP A 27 -12.52 15.52 -11.58
N PRO A 28 -13.36 15.91 -12.57
CA PRO A 28 -14.37 16.96 -12.41
C PRO A 28 -15.50 16.59 -11.45
N ASP A 29 -15.68 15.32 -11.11
CA ASP A 29 -16.69 14.84 -10.16
C ASP A 29 -16.18 14.86 -8.70
N ARG A 30 -14.93 15.28 -8.46
CA ARG A 30 -14.31 15.26 -7.12
C ARG A 30 -14.07 16.63 -6.54
N ASP A 31 -14.81 16.92 -5.46
CA ASP A 31 -14.57 18.08 -4.60
C ASP A 31 -13.87 17.64 -3.30
N LEU A 32 -12.53 17.63 -3.33
CA LEU A 32 -11.70 17.26 -2.18
C LEU A 32 -10.88 18.47 -1.72
N THR A 33 -11.13 18.92 -0.50
CA THR A 33 -10.38 20.06 0.07
C THR A 33 -8.93 19.69 0.39
N GLN A 34 -8.03 20.68 0.34
CA GLN A 34 -6.63 20.52 0.81
C GLN A 34 -6.53 20.05 2.27
N ALA A 35 -7.51 20.42 3.11
CA ALA A 35 -7.57 19.99 4.50
C ALA A 35 -7.78 18.47 4.59
N SER A 36 -8.71 17.91 3.82
CA SER A 36 -8.97 16.47 3.75
C SER A 36 -7.72 15.69 3.31
N ILE A 37 -7.02 16.17 2.28
CA ILE A 37 -5.77 15.56 1.80
C ILE A 37 -4.71 15.60 2.90
N THR A 38 -4.56 16.73 3.59
CA THR A 38 -3.59 16.88 4.68
C THR A 38 -3.85 15.91 5.83
N THR A 39 -5.11 15.72 6.22
CA THR A 39 -5.48 14.75 7.27
C THR A 39 -5.15 13.31 6.86
N VAL A 40 -5.37 12.96 5.59
CA VAL A 40 -5.05 11.61 5.08
C VAL A 40 -3.53 11.40 5.04
N LEU A 41 -2.76 12.40 4.60
CA LEU A 41 -1.30 12.35 4.60
C LEU A 41 -0.73 12.17 6.01
N GLN A 42 -1.25 12.91 7.00
CA GLN A 42 -0.85 12.76 8.40
C GLN A 42 -1.14 11.36 8.94
N ARG A 43 -2.28 10.77 8.57
CA ARG A 43 -2.63 9.40 8.98
C ARG A 43 -1.70 8.36 8.36
N LEU A 44 -1.39 8.50 7.07
CA LEU A 44 -0.42 7.64 6.37
C LEU A 44 0.97 7.77 6.98
N ALA A 45 1.37 8.98 7.36
CA ALA A 45 2.63 9.22 8.05
C ALA A 45 2.68 8.58 9.45
N LYS A 46 1.59 8.68 10.23
CA LYS A 46 1.49 8.02 11.53
C LYS A 46 1.57 6.50 11.44
N LYS A 47 1.08 5.93 10.34
CA LYS A 47 1.18 4.50 10.02
C LYS A 47 2.57 4.11 9.46
N GLY A 48 3.46 5.07 9.23
CA GLY A 48 4.82 4.81 8.70
C GLY A 48 4.93 4.67 7.19
N TRP A 49 3.86 4.95 6.44
CA TRP A 49 3.87 4.84 4.96
C TRP A 49 4.51 6.03 4.27
N LEU A 50 4.50 7.19 4.92
CA LEU A 50 5.00 8.44 4.37
C LEU A 50 5.86 9.18 5.39
N GLN A 51 6.81 9.96 4.88
CA GLN A 51 7.58 10.91 5.67
C GLN A 51 7.47 12.30 5.06
N ARG A 52 7.35 13.32 5.92
CA ARG A 52 7.41 14.72 5.50
C ARG A 52 8.87 15.15 5.43
N GLU A 53 9.32 15.55 4.25
CA GLU A 53 10.66 16.06 4.00
C GLU A 53 10.60 17.49 3.45
N THR A 54 11.59 18.31 3.81
CA THR A 54 11.73 19.65 3.26
C THR A 54 12.69 19.58 2.07
N VAL A 55 12.16 19.71 0.86
CA VAL A 55 12.94 19.66 -0.37
C VAL A 55 13.18 21.08 -0.86
N GLN A 56 14.39 21.35 -1.34
CA GLN A 56 14.67 22.61 -2.03
C GLN A 56 14.28 22.44 -3.49
N ARG A 57 13.29 23.21 -3.95
CA ARG A 57 12.94 23.26 -5.37
C ARG A 57 13.38 24.59 -5.96
N GLU A 58 14.03 24.48 -7.12
CA GLU A 58 14.45 25.64 -7.89
C GLU A 58 13.22 26.20 -8.60
N GLY A 59 12.79 27.40 -8.19
CA GLY A 59 11.64 28.08 -8.77
C GLY A 59 12.03 29.52 -9.11
N MET A 60 11.96 29.87 -10.39
CA MET A 60 12.14 31.24 -10.89
C MET A 60 13.41 31.92 -10.34
N GLY A 61 14.55 31.22 -10.38
CA GLY A 61 15.86 31.75 -9.98
C GLY A 61 16.13 31.86 -8.47
N LYS A 62 15.27 31.30 -7.61
CA LYS A 62 15.51 31.19 -6.15
C LYS A 62 15.22 29.78 -5.65
N LEU A 63 16.09 29.26 -4.78
CA LEU A 63 15.80 28.03 -4.03
C LEU A 63 14.71 28.33 -3.00
N ARG A 64 13.56 27.67 -3.15
CA ARG A 64 12.48 27.74 -2.16
C ARG A 64 12.35 26.38 -1.48
N GLN A 65 12.29 26.42 -0.16
CA GLN A 65 12.00 25.24 0.64
C GLN A 65 10.50 24.92 0.54
N VAL A 66 10.17 23.68 0.17
CA VAL A 66 8.80 23.19 0.07
C VAL A 66 8.68 21.87 0.84
N TYR A 67 7.52 21.66 1.47
CA TYR A 67 7.23 20.40 2.14
C TYR A 67 6.76 19.36 1.13
N CYS A 68 7.54 18.31 0.98
CA CYS A 68 7.25 17.14 0.15
C CYS A 68 6.90 15.95 1.04
N TRP A 69 5.99 15.09 0.58
CA TRP A 69 5.71 13.81 1.20
C TRP A 69 6.39 12.71 0.40
N GLN A 70 7.30 11.99 1.05
CA GLN A 70 8.06 10.89 0.46
C GLN A 70 7.52 9.54 0.93
N PRO A 71 7.46 8.53 0.06
CA PRO A 71 7.11 7.18 0.45
C PRO A 71 8.27 6.52 1.20
N THR A 72 8.01 6.01 2.40
CA THR A 72 9.01 5.24 3.18
C THR A 72 9.02 3.75 2.82
N VAL A 73 7.99 3.29 2.11
CA VAL A 73 7.81 1.89 1.70
C VAL A 73 7.60 1.85 0.19
N SER A 74 8.26 0.92 -0.50
CA SER A 74 8.06 0.75 -1.94
C SER A 74 6.64 0.27 -2.25
N GLN A 75 6.15 0.53 -3.46
CA GLN A 75 4.81 0.05 -3.86
C GLN A 75 4.72 -1.49 -3.81
N GLN A 76 5.81 -2.20 -4.09
CA GLN A 76 5.85 -3.67 -4.05
C GLN A 76 5.80 -4.18 -2.61
N ASP A 77 6.60 -3.59 -1.72
CA ASP A 77 6.60 -3.93 -0.29
C ASP A 77 5.24 -3.61 0.35
N ALA A 78 4.60 -2.52 -0.06
CA ALA A 78 3.26 -2.15 0.40
C ALA A 78 2.20 -3.18 0.01
N LYS A 79 2.26 -3.68 -1.22
CA LYS A 79 1.38 -4.77 -1.69
C LYS A 79 1.63 -6.05 -0.90
N LEU A 80 2.90 -6.40 -0.67
CA LEU A 80 3.27 -7.58 0.09
C LEU A 80 2.77 -7.52 1.54
N LEU A 81 3.01 -6.39 2.22
CA LEU A 81 2.54 -6.15 3.59
C LEU A 81 1.01 -6.19 3.69
N THR A 82 0.31 -5.61 2.72
CA THR A 82 -1.15 -5.61 2.69
C THR A 82 -1.69 -7.02 2.46
N ALA A 83 -1.13 -7.76 1.50
CA ALA A 83 -1.52 -9.14 1.24
C ALA A 83 -1.28 -10.03 2.46
N HIS A 84 -0.14 -9.87 3.14
CA HIS A 84 0.18 -10.59 4.36
C HIS A 84 -0.82 -10.28 5.49
N GLN A 85 -1.16 -9.01 5.71
CA GLN A 85 -2.15 -8.62 6.73
C GLN A 85 -3.55 -9.14 6.40
N GLN A 86 -3.96 -9.08 5.13
CA GLN A 86 -5.25 -9.61 4.68
C GLN A 86 -5.32 -11.13 4.89
N LEU A 87 -4.25 -11.84 4.55
CA LEU A 87 -4.15 -13.29 4.76
C LEU A 87 -4.18 -13.64 6.26
N GLN A 88 -3.46 -12.90 7.10
CA GLN A 88 -3.51 -13.08 8.55
C GLN A 88 -4.92 -12.82 9.11
N ASN A 89 -5.60 -11.77 8.66
CA ASN A 89 -6.96 -11.47 9.07
C ASN A 89 -7.95 -12.56 8.61
N PHE A 90 -7.78 -13.07 7.39
CA PHE A 90 -8.57 -14.18 6.86
C PHE A 90 -8.41 -15.44 7.74
N LEU A 91 -7.16 -15.82 8.05
CA LEU A 91 -6.87 -16.96 8.92
C LEU A 91 -7.36 -16.75 10.35
N ALA A 92 -7.31 -15.52 10.87
CA ALA A 92 -7.74 -15.20 12.23
C ALA A 92 -9.26 -15.21 12.41
N ILE A 93 -10.02 -14.86 11.36
CA ILE A 93 -11.49 -14.75 11.43
C ILE A 93 -12.16 -16.10 11.19
N GLY A 94 -11.56 -17.00 10.40
CA GLY A 94 -11.83 -18.44 10.40
C GLY A 94 -13.31 -18.86 10.42
N SER A 95 -14.22 -18.04 9.87
CA SER A 95 -15.64 -18.36 9.81
C SER A 95 -15.83 -19.41 8.71
N PRO A 96 -16.50 -20.54 9.01
CA PRO A 96 -16.82 -21.55 8.00
C PRO A 96 -17.48 -20.98 6.75
N ASP A 97 -18.29 -19.92 6.90
CA ASP A 97 -19.01 -19.28 5.80
C ASP A 97 -18.09 -18.50 4.86
N ILE A 98 -17.04 -17.85 5.40
CA ILE A 98 -16.07 -17.10 4.59
C ILE A 98 -15.17 -18.07 3.82
N VAL A 99 -14.81 -19.19 4.46
CA VAL A 99 -14.02 -20.25 3.82
C VAL A 99 -14.84 -20.94 2.73
N ALA A 100 -16.14 -21.16 2.95
CA ALA A 100 -17.06 -21.73 1.95
C ALA A 100 -17.22 -20.80 0.73
N ALA A 101 -17.48 -19.50 0.96
CA ALA A 101 -17.59 -18.52 -0.12
C ALA A 101 -16.28 -18.35 -0.90
N PHE A 102 -15.13 -18.45 -0.20
CA PHE A 102 -13.83 -18.46 -0.86
C PHE A 102 -13.65 -19.73 -1.71
N ALA A 103 -13.99 -20.91 -1.17
CA ALA A 103 -13.93 -22.18 -1.89
C ALA A 103 -14.81 -22.19 -3.15
N ASP A 104 -16.00 -21.59 -3.10
CA ASP A 104 -16.90 -21.46 -4.25
C ASP A 104 -16.33 -20.54 -5.36
N SER A 105 -15.39 -19.65 -5.01
CA SER A 105 -14.75 -18.73 -5.95
C SER A 105 -13.45 -19.27 -6.58
N LEU A 106 -12.93 -20.38 -6.06
CA LEU A 106 -11.69 -20.99 -6.55
C LEU A 106 -11.95 -21.84 -7.79
N ASP A 107 -11.20 -21.58 -8.85
CA ASP A 107 -11.14 -22.46 -10.02
C ASP A 107 -9.98 -23.47 -9.92
N ALA A 108 -9.89 -24.36 -10.91
CA ALA A 108 -8.84 -25.38 -10.94
C ALA A 108 -7.42 -24.77 -10.98
N ALA A 109 -7.24 -23.60 -11.61
CA ALA A 109 -5.94 -22.95 -11.70
C ALA A 109 -5.53 -22.30 -10.36
N ASP A 110 -6.49 -21.82 -9.59
CA ASP A 110 -6.23 -21.28 -8.26
C ASP A 110 -5.94 -22.37 -7.23
N LEU A 111 -6.57 -23.55 -7.36
CA LEU A 111 -6.25 -24.74 -6.56
C LEU A 111 -4.81 -25.21 -6.79
N GLU A 112 -4.35 -25.30 -8.04
CA GLU A 112 -2.96 -25.67 -8.35
C GLU A 112 -1.95 -24.67 -7.76
N LYS A 113 -2.26 -23.37 -7.77
CA LYS A 113 -1.40 -22.35 -7.12
C LYS A 113 -1.36 -22.53 -5.61
N LEU A 114 -2.50 -22.83 -4.98
CA LEU A 114 -2.56 -23.08 -3.54
C LEU A 114 -1.75 -24.31 -3.15
N ASP A 115 -1.81 -25.39 -3.94
CA ASP A 115 -0.97 -26.58 -3.75
C ASP A 115 0.52 -26.25 -3.88
N ALA A 116 0.91 -25.49 -4.91
CA ALA A 116 2.30 -25.06 -5.07
C ALA A 116 2.80 -24.19 -3.89
N ILE A 117 1.94 -23.32 -3.34
CA ILE A 117 2.26 -22.54 -2.13
C ILE A 117 2.37 -23.47 -0.92
N ALA A 118 1.46 -24.42 -0.75
CA ALA A 118 1.47 -25.38 0.35
C ALA A 118 2.73 -26.25 0.33
N ASP A 119 3.11 -26.77 -0.83
CA ASP A 119 4.33 -27.57 -1.03
C ASP A 119 5.58 -26.77 -0.68
N ARG A 120 5.65 -25.51 -1.12
CA ARG A 120 6.77 -24.61 -0.80
C ARG A 120 6.84 -24.30 0.70
N LEU A 121 5.70 -24.13 1.37
CA LEU A 121 5.64 -23.92 2.82
C LEU A 121 6.05 -25.16 3.62
N ARG A 122 5.68 -26.36 3.17
CA ARG A 122 6.12 -27.63 3.78
C ARG A 122 7.63 -27.78 3.66
N ALA A 123 8.18 -27.62 2.45
CA ALA A 123 9.61 -27.69 2.21
C ALA A 123 10.42 -26.71 3.09
N LEU A 124 9.92 -25.49 3.28
CA LEU A 124 10.56 -24.50 4.18
C LEU A 124 10.48 -24.87 5.67
N ARG A 125 9.42 -25.57 6.10
CA ARG A 125 9.29 -26.06 7.49
C ARG A 125 10.15 -27.29 7.74
N ASP A 126 10.21 -28.20 6.78
CA ASP A 126 11.02 -29.42 6.86
C ASP A 126 12.52 -29.08 6.91
N ALA A 127 12.98 -28.16 6.04
CA ALA A 127 14.35 -27.64 6.06
C ALA A 127 14.72 -26.97 7.41
N LYS A 128 13.75 -26.34 8.08
CA LYS A 128 13.96 -25.71 9.39
C LYS A 128 13.99 -26.72 10.54
N GLN A 129 13.48 -27.94 10.35
CA GLN A 129 13.55 -29.02 11.33
C GLN A 129 14.79 -29.90 11.16
N GLU A 130 15.41 -29.94 9.98
CA GLU A 130 16.68 -30.65 9.75
C GLU A 130 17.92 -29.90 10.26
N ASP A 131 17.84 -28.57 10.42
CA ASP A 131 18.91 -27.70 10.95
C ASP A 131 18.89 -27.50 12.49
N ALA A 132 17.98 -28.16 13.22
CA ALA A 132 17.78 -28.02 14.67
C ALA A 132 18.08 -29.32 15.44
#